data_AF-A0A2N7F7J8-F1
#
_entry.id   AF-A0A2N7F7J8-F1
#
_cell.length_a   1.000
_cell.length_b   1.000
_cell.length_c   1.000
_cell.angle_alpha   90.00
_cell.angle_beta   90.00
_cell.angle_gamma   90.00
#
_symmetry.space_group_name_H-M   'P 1'
#
loop_
_entity.id
_entity.type
_entity.pdbx_description
1 polymer ?
#
loop_
_entity_poly.entity_id
_entity_poly.type
_entity_poly.pdbx_seq_one_letter_code
_entity_poly.pdbx_strand_id
1 'polypeptide(L)'
;MKRLADIIRFSIISPEFLVLLLSIAITYNFPEFFELVGQKLKGNDELWKFIPTLPFVFVGVTFKISQKLHAPLENTSNKQLYEWSSFNKITDRIIASYLIAILCSAASFSIWFFISDLSEVVLGAILLNAIVISGLTAFQIFLAAQKIRQIVEQYT
;
A
#
# COMPACT_ATOMS: atom_id res chain seq x y z
N MET A 1 -3.40 14.07 -19.71
CA MET A 1 -3.85 15.03 -18.67
C MET A 1 -5.02 14.52 -17.83
N LYS A 2 -6.12 14.01 -18.40
CA LYS A 2 -7.25 13.46 -17.61
C LYS A 2 -6.87 12.27 -16.70
N ARG A 3 -6.10 11.30 -17.21
CA ARG A 3 -5.66 10.12 -16.43
C ARG A 3 -4.78 10.46 -15.22
N LEU A 4 -3.87 11.42 -15.34
CA LEU A 4 -3.02 11.86 -14.23
C LEU A 4 -3.87 12.50 -13.11
N ALA A 5 -4.84 13.33 -13.49
CA ALA A 5 -5.77 13.94 -12.54
C ALA A 5 -6.66 12.89 -11.84
N ASP A 6 -7.07 11.85 -12.57
CA ASP A 6 -7.83 10.74 -11.99
C ASP A 6 -6.97 9.94 -11.00
N ILE A 7 -5.71 9.64 -11.32
CA ILE A 7 -4.76 8.99 -10.40
C ILE A 7 -4.62 9.82 -9.12
N ILE A 8 -4.39 11.13 -9.23
CA ILE A 8 -4.27 12.02 -8.06
C ILE A 8 -5.56 12.02 -7.23
N ARG A 9 -6.73 12.10 -7.87
CA ARG A 9 -8.03 12.04 -7.17
C ARG A 9 -8.22 10.72 -6.44
N PHE A 10 -7.86 9.59 -7.07
CA PHE A 10 -7.92 8.28 -6.43
C PHE A 10 -6.88 8.10 -5.32
N SER A 11 -5.78 8.85 -5.34
CA SER A 11 -4.81 8.84 -4.24
C SER A 11 -5.30 9.68 -3.06
N ILE A 12 -5.88 10.86 -3.31
CA ILE A 12 -6.37 11.78 -2.26
C ILE A 12 -7.66 11.25 -1.63
N ILE A 13 -8.61 10.78 -2.45
CA ILE A 13 -9.87 10.20 -1.97
C ILE A 13 -9.67 8.70 -1.87
N SER A 14 -8.88 8.27 -0.89
CA SER A 14 -8.52 6.88 -0.70
C SER A 14 -8.48 6.48 0.78
N PRO A 15 -8.74 5.20 1.09
CA PRO A 15 -8.53 4.69 2.44
C PRO A 15 -7.08 4.86 2.91
N GLU A 16 -6.08 4.80 2.01
CA GLU A 16 -4.67 5.03 2.32
C GLU A 16 -4.40 6.45 2.81
N PHE A 17 -4.98 7.45 2.14
CA PHE A 17 -4.84 8.84 2.52
C PHE A 17 -5.61 9.14 3.82
N LEU A 18 -6.76 8.50 4.03
CA LEU A 18 -7.46 8.59 5.31
C LEU A 18 -6.61 8.05 6.46
N VAL A 19 -5.95 6.90 6.27
CA VAL A 19 -5.01 6.36 7.28
C VAL A 19 -3.87 7.34 7.54
N LEU A 20 -3.30 7.95 6.50
CA LEU A 20 -2.24 8.95 6.66
C LEU A 20 -2.72 10.15 7.48
N LEU A 21 -3.90 10.71 7.17
CA LEU A 21 -4.48 11.83 7.92
C LEU A 21 -4.79 11.47 9.38
N LEU A 22 -5.37 10.30 9.61
CA LEU A 22 -5.65 9.81 10.96
C LEU A 22 -4.35 9.62 11.74
N SER A 23 -3.33 9.08 11.11
CA SER A 23 -2.02 8.89 11.72
C SER A 23 -1.40 10.22 12.13
N ILE A 24 -1.43 11.23 11.23
CA ILE A 24 -0.98 12.60 11.56
C ILE A 24 -1.77 13.14 12.77
N ALA A 25 -3.09 13.02 12.76
CA ALA A 25 -3.92 13.49 13.88
C ALA A 25 -3.57 12.77 15.20
N ILE A 26 -3.35 11.46 15.17
CA ILE A 26 -2.94 10.67 16.34
C ILE A 26 -1.54 11.08 16.78
N THR A 27 -0.59 11.34 15.87
CA THR A 27 0.77 11.76 16.24
C THR A 27 0.76 13.08 17.01
N TYR A 28 -0.12 14.02 16.65
CA TYR A 28 -0.23 15.30 17.36
C TYR A 28 -0.97 15.21 18.70
N ASN A 29 -2.00 14.37 18.81
CA ASN A 29 -2.83 14.29 20.02
C ASN A 29 -2.38 13.22 21.02
N PHE A 30 -1.77 12.13 20.53
CA PHE A 30 -1.36 10.96 21.31
C PHE A 30 0.02 10.44 20.83
N PRO A 31 1.10 11.24 20.97
CA PRO A 31 2.43 10.89 20.47
C PRO A 31 3.02 9.63 21.13
N GLU A 32 2.62 9.34 22.37
CA GLU A 32 3.07 8.20 23.19
C GLU A 32 2.94 6.86 22.46
N PHE A 33 1.89 6.70 21.64
CA PHE A 33 1.67 5.48 20.87
C PHE A 33 2.79 5.23 19.86
N PHE A 34 3.20 6.27 19.13
CA PHE A 34 4.29 6.18 18.16
C PHE A 34 5.66 6.18 18.83
N GLU A 35 5.80 6.89 19.94
CA GLU A 35 7.01 6.89 20.76
C GLU A 35 7.36 5.48 21.23
N LEU A 36 6.38 4.71 21.74
CA LEU A 36 6.58 3.33 22.18
C LEU A 36 7.16 2.47 21.04
N VAL A 37 6.62 2.59 19.83
CA VAL A 37 7.12 1.86 18.66
C VAL A 37 8.55 2.30 18.31
N GLY A 38 8.83 3.60 18.34
CA GLY A 38 10.17 4.14 18.10
C GLY A 38 11.21 3.73 19.13
N GLN A 39 10.83 3.69 20.42
CA GLN A 39 11.67 3.21 21.51
C GLN A 39 12.02 1.74 21.33
N LYS A 40 11.05 0.91 20.92
CA LYS A 40 11.31 -0.50 20.61
C LYS A 40 12.23 -0.67 19.41
N LEU A 41 12.11 0.21 18.42
CA LEU A 41 12.98 0.23 17.26
C LEU A 41 14.43 0.61 17.59
N LYS A 42 14.64 1.64 18.43
CA LYS A 42 15.98 2.08 18.88
C LYS A 42 16.58 1.19 19.97
N GLY A 43 15.73 0.66 20.86
CA GLY A 43 16.09 0.04 22.13
C GLY A 43 16.63 -1.38 22.05
N ASN A 44 16.89 -1.89 20.84
CA ASN A 44 17.42 -3.22 20.52
C ASN A 44 16.37 -4.34 20.53
N ASP A 45 16.28 -5.04 19.40
CA ASP A 45 15.91 -6.46 19.31
C ASP A 45 16.02 -6.89 17.83
N GLU A 46 16.65 -8.04 17.56
CA GLU A 46 16.89 -8.56 16.21
C GLU A 46 15.65 -8.54 15.31
N LEU A 47 14.48 -8.73 15.92
CA LEU A 47 13.19 -8.74 15.26
C LEU A 47 12.84 -7.38 14.62
N TRP A 48 13.21 -6.26 15.25
CA TRP A 48 12.97 -4.91 14.74
C TRP A 48 13.86 -4.55 13.54
N LYS A 49 14.90 -5.32 13.25
CA LYS A 49 15.68 -5.18 12.01
C LYS A 49 14.90 -5.66 10.78
N PHE A 50 14.03 -6.65 10.95
CA PHE A 50 13.27 -7.25 9.85
C PHE A 50 11.90 -6.61 9.65
N ILE A 51 11.29 -6.02 10.68
CA ILE A 51 9.98 -5.36 10.57
C ILE A 51 9.94 -4.28 9.45
N PRO A 52 10.97 -3.43 9.27
CA PRO A 52 11.04 -2.49 8.15
C PRO A 52 11.05 -3.13 6.75
N THR A 53 11.24 -4.44 6.66
CA THR A 53 11.16 -5.18 5.38
C THR A 53 9.72 -5.56 5.00
N LEU A 54 8.77 -5.51 5.92
CA LEU A 54 7.36 -5.88 5.66
C LEU A 54 6.72 -5.12 4.49
N PRO A 55 6.92 -3.78 4.34
CA PRO A 55 6.40 -3.07 3.17
C PRO A 55 6.89 -3.64 1.84
N PHE A 56 8.12 -4.16 1.77
CA PHE A 56 8.64 -4.81 0.56
C PHE A 56 7.90 -6.13 0.26
N VAL A 57 7.54 -6.89 1.30
CA VAL A 57 6.70 -8.08 1.14
C VAL A 57 5.34 -7.68 0.56
N PHE A 58 4.73 -6.61 1.07
CA PHE A 58 3.46 -6.11 0.55
C PHE A 58 3.56 -5.61 -0.89
N VAL A 59 4.67 -4.98 -1.29
CA VAL A 59 4.95 -4.65 -2.69
C VAL A 59 4.93 -5.93 -3.54
N GLY A 60 5.67 -6.97 -3.13
CA GLY A 60 5.72 -8.25 -3.84
C GLY A 60 4.35 -8.92 -3.97
N VAL A 61 3.56 -8.92 -2.90
CA VAL A 61 2.18 -9.41 -2.89
C VAL A 61 1.30 -8.60 -3.85
N THR A 62 1.42 -7.28 -3.81
CA THR A 62 0.65 -6.37 -4.67
C THR A 62 0.97 -6.63 -6.15
N PHE A 63 2.24 -6.80 -6.52
CA PHE A 63 2.66 -7.18 -7.86
C PHE A 63 2.10 -8.54 -8.28
N LYS A 64 2.26 -9.57 -7.45
CA LYS A 64 1.81 -10.93 -7.75
C LYS A 64 0.30 -11.00 -7.98
N ILE A 65 -0.49 -10.30 -7.17
CA ILE A 65 -1.96 -10.29 -7.31
C ILE A 65 -2.39 -9.43 -8.51
N SER A 66 -1.78 -8.27 -8.69
CA SER A 66 -2.06 -7.38 -9.83
C SER A 66 -1.73 -8.04 -11.17
N GLN A 67 -0.69 -8.89 -11.22
CA GLN A 67 -0.42 -9.71 -12.40
C GLN A 67 -1.58 -10.65 -12.72
N LYS A 68 -2.29 -11.19 -11.74
CA LYS A 68 -3.49 -12.02 -11.99
C LYS A 68 -4.67 -11.23 -12.54
N LEU A 69 -4.73 -9.92 -12.25
CA LEU A 69 -5.72 -8.99 -12.80
C LEU A 69 -5.42 -8.65 -14.27
N HIS A 70 -4.14 -8.55 -14.64
CA HIS A 70 -3.70 -8.22 -16.00
C HIS A 70 -3.50 -9.46 -16.89
N ALA A 71 -3.08 -10.60 -16.34
CA ALA A 71 -2.80 -11.77 -17.13
C ALA A 71 -4.11 -12.37 -17.66
N PRO A 72 -4.26 -12.53 -19.00
CA PRO A 72 -5.31 -13.38 -19.55
C PRO A 72 -4.97 -14.81 -19.16
N LEU A 73 -5.52 -15.31 -18.06
CA LEU A 73 -5.31 -16.68 -17.61
C LEU A 73 -6.00 -17.62 -18.58
N GLU A 74 -5.29 -18.03 -19.63
CA GLU A 74 -5.38 -19.28 -20.44
C GLU A 74 -6.74 -19.70 -21.03
N ASN A 75 -7.83 -19.07 -20.62
CA ASN A 75 -9.19 -19.24 -21.08
C ASN A 75 -9.71 -17.85 -21.47
N THR A 76 -10.55 -17.81 -22.50
CA THR A 76 -11.14 -16.62 -23.11
C THR A 76 -11.88 -15.65 -22.17
N SER A 77 -12.04 -15.94 -20.88
CA SER A 77 -12.88 -15.18 -19.95
C SER A 77 -12.38 -13.77 -19.64
N ASN A 78 -11.06 -13.53 -19.61
CA ASN A 78 -10.53 -12.19 -19.34
C ASN A 78 -10.67 -11.22 -20.53
N LYS A 79 -10.98 -11.69 -21.75
CA LYS A 79 -11.17 -10.80 -22.92
C LYS A 79 -12.32 -9.81 -22.71
N GLN A 80 -13.42 -10.25 -22.11
CA GLN A 80 -14.56 -9.38 -21.79
C GLN A 80 -14.17 -8.22 -20.85
N LEU A 81 -13.16 -8.44 -19.98
CA LEU A 81 -12.68 -7.42 -19.07
C LEU A 81 -11.96 -6.28 -19.80
N TYR A 82 -11.26 -6.60 -20.89
CA TYR A 82 -10.59 -5.61 -21.75
C TYR A 82 -11.58 -4.80 -22.59
N GLU A 83 -12.74 -5.37 -22.89
CA GLU A 83 -13.84 -4.68 -23.59
C GLU A 83 -14.60 -3.72 -22.67
N TRP A 84 -14.43 -3.84 -21.34
CA TRP A 84 -15.05 -2.92 -20.41
C TRP A 84 -14.47 -1.51 -20.54
N SER A 85 -15.31 -0.54 -20.91
CA SER A 85 -14.93 0.86 -21.14
C SER A 85 -14.20 1.54 -19.97
N SER A 86 -14.39 1.05 -18.75
CA SER A 86 -13.74 1.56 -17.53
C SER A 86 -12.53 0.75 -17.06
N PHE A 87 -12.08 -0.27 -17.81
CA PHE A 87 -10.92 -1.09 -17.46
C PHE A 87 -9.65 -0.27 -17.19
N ASN A 88 -9.45 0.81 -17.96
CA ASN A 88 -8.34 1.75 -17.74
C ASN A 88 -8.29 2.32 -16.32
N LYS A 89 -9.44 2.47 -15.64
CA LYS A 89 -9.48 2.94 -14.24
C LYS A 89 -8.92 1.92 -13.27
N ILE A 90 -9.11 0.62 -13.53
CA ILE A 90 -8.52 -0.47 -12.74
C ILE A 90 -7.00 -0.44 -12.90
N THR A 91 -6.53 -0.36 -14.15
CA THR A 91 -5.10 -0.26 -14.43
C THR A 91 -4.47 0.97 -13.78
N ASP A 92 -5.12 2.13 -13.88
CA ASP A 92 -4.63 3.37 -13.25
C ASP A 92 -4.58 3.24 -11.71
N ARG A 93 -5.55 2.56 -11.09
CA ARG A 93 -5.52 2.27 -9.65
C ARG A 93 -4.40 1.31 -9.27
N ILE A 94 -4.16 0.26 -10.05
CA ILE A 94 -3.06 -0.69 -9.81
C ILE A 94 -1.70 0.04 -9.86
N ILE A 95 -1.51 0.93 -10.84
CA ILE A 95 -0.30 1.76 -10.95
C ILE A 95 -0.16 2.66 -9.71
N ALA A 96 -1.24 3.31 -9.27
CA ALA A 96 -1.22 4.12 -8.05
C ALA A 96 -0.86 3.27 -6.81
N SER A 97 -1.41 2.06 -6.69
CA SER A 97 -1.08 1.12 -5.62
C SER A 97 0.39 0.71 -5.62
N TYR A 98 1.00 0.49 -6.78
CA TYR A 98 2.44 0.25 -6.87
C TYR A 98 3.25 1.44 -6.37
N LEU A 99 2.91 2.65 -6.80
CA LEU A 99 3.60 3.86 -6.36
C LEU A 99 3.50 4.05 -4.84
N ILE A 100 2.31 3.87 -4.27
CA ILE A 100 2.09 3.97 -2.82
C ILE A 100 2.94 2.93 -2.08
N ALA A 101 2.90 1.66 -2.51
CA ALA A 101 3.64 0.60 -1.85
C ALA A 101 5.17 0.81 -1.95
N ILE A 102 5.67 1.27 -3.10
CA ILE A 102 7.09 1.63 -3.29
C ILE A 102 7.48 2.80 -2.37
N LEU A 103 6.64 3.82 -2.26
CA LEU A 103 6.89 4.95 -1.35
C LEU A 103 6.91 4.51 0.11
N CYS A 104 6.00 3.62 0.52
CA CYS A 104 6.02 3.02 1.85
C CYS A 104 7.31 2.21 2.10
N SER A 105 7.76 1.42 1.13
CA SER A 105 9.05 0.71 1.20
C SER A 105 10.24 1.66 1.29
N ALA A 106 10.26 2.73 0.49
CA ALA A 106 11.32 3.74 0.53
C ALA A 106 11.34 4.47 1.89
N ALA A 107 10.17 4.84 2.42
CA ALA A 107 10.04 5.45 3.73
C ALA A 107 10.53 4.50 4.83
N SER A 108 10.12 3.23 4.79
CA SER A 108 10.57 2.23 5.77
C SER A 108 12.07 1.93 5.66
N PHE A 109 12.64 1.92 4.45
CA PHE A 109 14.07 1.75 4.23
C PHE A 109 14.89 2.95 4.76
N SER A 110 14.34 4.16 4.66
CA SER A 110 14.99 5.38 5.18
C SER A 110 15.26 5.31 6.68
N ILE A 111 14.45 4.55 7.43
CA ILE A 111 14.64 4.31 8.86
C ILE A 111 16.05 3.79 9.16
N TRP A 112 16.61 2.90 8.33
CA TRP A 112 17.95 2.35 8.56
C TRP A 112 19.06 3.39 8.45
N PHE A 113 18.86 4.44 7.66
CA PHE A 113 19.85 5.50 7.48
C PHE A 113 19.71 6.61 8.52
N PHE A 114 18.48 6.88 8.97
CA PHE A 114 18.18 8.03 9.83
C PHE A 114 17.75 7.64 11.26
N ILE A 115 17.99 6.40 11.69
CA ILE A 115 17.60 5.93 13.03
C ILE A 115 18.25 6.74 14.16
N SER A 116 19.48 7.21 13.99
CA SER A 116 20.18 8.03 14.99
C SER A 116 19.61 9.45 15.09
N ASP A 117 19.20 10.01 13.96
CA ASP A 117 18.92 11.45 13.83
C ASP A 117 17.44 11.77 14.08
N LEU A 118 16.56 10.80 13.87
CA LEU A 118 15.13 10.98 14.04
C LEU A 118 14.69 10.72 15.49
N SER A 119 13.66 11.46 15.92
CA SER A 119 12.99 11.21 17.19
C SER A 119 12.23 9.88 17.15
N GLU A 120 12.03 9.28 18.33
CA GLU A 120 11.33 8.00 18.47
C GLU A 120 9.90 8.07 17.91
N VAL A 121 9.19 9.17 18.20
CA VAL A 121 7.85 9.43 17.65
C VAL A 121 7.86 9.38 16.12
N VAL A 122 8.82 10.04 15.46
CA VAL A 122 8.90 10.08 14.00
C VAL A 122 9.23 8.70 13.43
N LEU A 123 10.15 7.97 14.04
CA LEU A 123 10.50 6.61 13.61
C LEU A 123 9.32 5.65 13.70
N GLY A 124 8.61 5.67 14.84
CA GLY A 124 7.41 4.87 15.04
C GLY A 124 6.31 5.24 14.06
N ALA A 125 6.10 6.54 13.81
CA ALA A 125 5.12 7.02 12.84
C ALA A 125 5.47 6.57 11.41
N ILE A 126 6.71 6.71 10.97
CA ILE A 126 7.13 6.28 9.62
C ILE A 126 6.91 4.78 9.45
N LEU A 127 7.35 3.97 10.42
CA LEU A 127 7.25 2.52 10.32
C LEU A 127 5.81 2.05 10.28
N LEU A 128 4.99 2.52 11.22
CA LEU A 128 3.61 2.06 11.37
C LEU A 128 2.76 2.52 10.18
N ASN A 129 2.96 3.75 9.70
CA ASN A 129 2.32 4.20 8.46
C ASN A 129 2.75 3.38 7.25
N ALA A 130 4.04 3.14 7.08
CA ALA A 130 4.54 2.35 5.96
C ALA A 130 3.91 0.96 5.92
N ILE A 131 3.83 0.28 7.07
CA ILE A 131 3.23 -1.06 7.18
C ILE A 131 1.72 -1.02 6.94
N VAL A 132 0.98 -0.15 7.63
CA VAL A 132 -0.49 -0.11 7.56
C VAL A 132 -0.94 0.31 6.16
N ILE A 133 -0.33 1.35 5.58
CA ILE A 133 -0.71 1.85 4.26
C ILE A 133 -0.38 0.82 3.18
N SER A 134 0.83 0.22 3.19
CA SER A 134 1.18 -0.80 2.19
C SER A 134 0.37 -2.09 2.34
N GLY A 135 0.08 -2.52 3.58
CA GLY A 135 -0.80 -3.65 3.87
C GLY A 135 -2.24 -3.41 3.40
N LEU A 136 -2.78 -2.23 3.68
CA LEU A 136 -4.11 -1.82 3.21
C LEU A 136 -4.18 -1.77 1.68
N THR A 137 -3.14 -1.23 1.04
CA THR A 137 -3.02 -1.20 -0.42
C THR A 137 -3.05 -2.61 -1.01
N ALA A 138 -2.24 -3.52 -0.47
CA ALA A 138 -2.21 -4.92 -0.90
C ALA A 138 -3.57 -5.62 -0.69
N PHE A 139 -4.22 -5.35 0.45
CA PHE A 139 -5.54 -5.89 0.76
C PHE A 139 -6.63 -5.40 -0.20
N GLN A 140 -6.63 -4.12 -0.57
CA GLN A 140 -7.57 -3.59 -1.55
C GLN A 140 -7.40 -4.25 -2.93
N ILE A 141 -6.16 -4.44 -3.37
CA ILE A 141 -5.86 -5.13 -4.63
C ILE A 141 -6.31 -6.60 -4.57
N PHE A 142 -6.13 -7.25 -3.42
CA PHE A 142 -6.65 -8.60 -3.20
C PHE A 142 -8.18 -8.67 -3.32
N LEU A 143 -8.91 -7.77 -2.65
CA LEU A 143 -10.37 -7.71 -2.75
C LEU A 143 -10.83 -7.40 -4.18
N ALA A 144 -10.15 -6.47 -4.87
CA ALA A 144 -10.44 -6.15 -6.27
C ALA A 144 -10.26 -7.37 -7.18
N ALA A 145 -9.16 -8.13 -7.00
CA ALA A 145 -8.90 -9.36 -7.75
C ALA A 145 -9.99 -10.41 -7.51
N GLN A 146 -10.41 -10.62 -6.25
CA GLN A 146 -11.50 -11.55 -5.94
C GLN A 146 -12.82 -11.12 -6.57
N LYS A 147 -13.17 -9.82 -6.48
CA LYS A 147 -14.45 -9.33 -6.98
C LYS A 147 -14.52 -9.37 -8.51
N ILE A 148 -13.44 -8.99 -9.19
CA ILE A 148 -13.35 -9.06 -10.65
C ILE A 148 -13.49 -10.51 -11.11
N ARG A 149 -12.82 -11.45 -10.44
CA ARG A 149 -12.94 -12.88 -10.75
C ARG A 149 -14.38 -13.39 -10.59
N GLN A 150 -15.05 -13.05 -9.50
CA GLN A 150 -16.46 -13.42 -9.28
C GLN A 150 -17.37 -12.90 -10.40
N ILE A 151 -17.16 -11.66 -10.84
CA ILE A 151 -17.95 -11.07 -11.92
C ILE A 151 -17.68 -11.83 -13.22
N VAL A 152 -16.42 -12.04 -13.59
CA VAL A 152 -16.06 -12.75 -14.83
C VAL A 152 -16.64 -14.18 -14.85
N GLU A 153 -16.58 -14.90 -13.73
CA GLU A 153 -17.17 -16.24 -13.58
C GLU A 153 -18.71 -16.25 -13.66
N GLN A 154 -19.40 -15.13 -13.38
CA GLN A 154 -20.86 -15.03 -13.53
C GLN A 154 -21.32 -14.81 -14.97
N TYR A 155 -20.46 -14.26 -15.83
CA TYR A 155 -20.78 -13.92 -17.23
C TYR A 155 -20.09 -14.87 -18.26
N THR A 156 -19.43 -15.92 -17.77
CA THR A 156 -18.86 -17.02 -18.57
C THR A 156 -19.70 -18.28 -18.37
#